data_AF-A0A940PKW1-F1
#
_entry.id   AF-A0A940PKW1-F1
#
_cell.length_a   1.000
_cell.length_b   1.000
_cell.length_c   1.000
_cell.angle_alpha   90.00
_cell.angle_beta   90.00
_cell.angle_gamma   90.00
#
_symmetry.space_group_name_H-M   'P 1'
#
loop_
_entity.id
_entity.type
_entity.pdbx_description
1 polymer ?
#
loop_
_entity_poly.entity_id
_entity_poly.type
_entity_poly.pdbx_seq_one_letter_code
_entity_poly.pdbx_strand_id
1 'polypeptide(L)'
;MNEAQAAKWRKTRQMGKGKYVMYYGVVVWGLLLTLFFTAIEWLSQPSLSASWFTIRLVVFSIVGFFIANFRWDTFERKFNR
;
A
#
# COMPACT_ATOMS: atom_id res chain seq x y z
N MET A 1 17.75 -7.41 11.34
CA MET A 1 16.39 -7.06 11.82
C MET A 1 16.36 -7.33 13.32
N ASN A 2 15.71 -6.52 14.17
CA ASN A 2 15.71 -6.80 15.61
C ASN A 2 14.76 -7.98 15.95
N GLU A 3 14.94 -8.68 17.07
CA GLU A 3 14.16 -9.90 17.42
C GLU A 3 12.64 -9.64 17.44
N ALA A 4 12.22 -8.50 18.00
CA ALA A 4 10.82 -8.09 18.00
C ALA A 4 10.25 -7.85 16.58
N GLN A 5 11.08 -7.36 15.66
CA GLN A 5 10.69 -7.17 14.26
C GLN A 5 10.61 -8.52 13.53
N ALA A 6 11.52 -9.45 13.85
CA ALA A 6 11.53 -10.83 13.34
C ALA A 6 10.32 -11.65 13.79
N ALA A 7 9.88 -11.49 15.04
CA ALA A 7 8.66 -12.11 15.53
C ALA A 7 7.42 -11.57 14.79
N LYS A 8 7.31 -10.25 14.62
CA LYS A 8 6.21 -9.63 13.86
C LYS A 8 6.21 -10.07 12.40
N TRP A 9 7.37 -10.06 11.75
CA TRP A 9 7.49 -10.47 10.35
C TRP A 9 7.13 -11.94 10.13
N ARG A 10 7.49 -12.85 11.05
CA ARG A 10 7.05 -14.26 11.00
C ARG A 10 5.54 -14.39 10.95
N LYS A 11 4.81 -13.64 11.77
CA LYS A 11 3.33 -13.61 11.76
C LYS A 11 2.78 -13.07 10.44
N THR A 12 3.37 -11.99 9.92
CA THR A 12 2.98 -11.41 8.62
C THR A 12 3.26 -12.37 7.46
N ARG A 13 4.36 -13.12 7.52
CA ARG A 13 4.75 -14.09 6.48
C ARG A 13 3.74 -15.22 6.34
N GLN A 14 3.11 -15.64 7.43
CA GLN A 14 2.08 -16.69 7.43
C GLN A 14 0.83 -16.32 6.61
N MET A 15 0.53 -15.03 6.42
CA MET A 15 -0.59 -14.61 5.54
C MET A 15 -0.31 -14.87 4.05
N GLY A 16 0.96 -15.01 3.67
CA GLY A 16 1.39 -15.15 2.29
C GLY A 16 1.54 -13.82 1.55
N LYS A 17 2.47 -13.79 0.59
CA LYS A 17 2.85 -12.60 -0.18
C LYS A 17 1.67 -11.98 -0.93
N GLY A 18 0.85 -12.79 -1.59
CA GLY A 18 -0.30 -12.30 -2.37
C GLY A 18 -1.30 -11.53 -1.52
N LYS A 19 -1.74 -12.10 -0.39
CA LYS A 19 -2.67 -11.43 0.54
C LYS A 19 -2.03 -10.19 1.14
N TYR A 20 -0.76 -10.25 1.54
CA TYR A 20 -0.06 -9.08 2.06
C TYR A 20 -0.03 -7.91 1.07
N VAL A 21 0.35 -8.18 -0.19
CA VAL A 21 0.42 -7.14 -1.22
C VAL A 21 -0.97 -6.61 -1.56
N MET A 22 -2.00 -7.45 -1.59
CA MET A 22 -3.37 -7.01 -1.84
C MET A 22 -3.90 -6.12 -0.70
N TYR A 23 -3.80 -6.54 0.56
CA TYR A 23 -4.30 -5.75 1.68
C TYR A 23 -3.42 -4.53 1.97
N TYR A 24 -2.13 -4.72 2.21
CA TYR A 24 -1.25 -3.64 2.66
C TYR A 24 -0.66 -2.80 1.53
N GLY A 25 -0.64 -3.34 0.31
CA GLY A 25 -0.22 -2.61 -0.90
C GLY A 25 -1.41 -1.93 -1.54
N VAL A 26 -2.24 -2.73 -2.19
CA VAL A 26 -3.33 -2.22 -3.05
C VAL A 26 -4.40 -1.51 -2.23
N VAL A 27 -4.99 -2.18 -1.24
CA VAL A 27 -6.12 -1.62 -0.49
C VAL A 27 -5.67 -0.46 0.39
N VAL A 28 -4.64 -0.64 1.21
CA VAL A 28 -4.17 0.40 2.12
C VAL A 28 -3.61 1.60 1.36
N TRP A 29 -2.66 1.42 0.43
CA TRP A 29 -2.09 2.59 -0.28
C TRP A 29 -3.05 3.17 -1.31
N GLY A 30 -3.77 2.33 -2.04
CA GLY A 30 -4.76 2.79 -3.01
C GLY A 30 -5.82 3.66 -2.35
N LEU A 31 -6.44 3.20 -1.27
CA LEU A 31 -7.42 4.01 -0.54
C LEU A 31 -6.79 5.21 0.13
N LEU A 32 -5.66 5.05 0.84
CA LEU A 32 -5.07 6.12 1.64
C LEU A 32 -4.57 7.27 0.76
N LEU A 33 -3.89 6.99 -0.35
CA LEU A 33 -3.46 8.02 -1.30
C LEU A 33 -4.66 8.65 -2.01
N THR A 34 -5.62 7.86 -2.45
CA THR A 34 -6.81 8.42 -3.11
C THR A 34 -7.56 9.35 -2.18
N LEU A 35 -7.79 8.93 -0.93
CA LEU A 35 -8.52 9.72 0.06
C LEU A 35 -7.72 10.98 0.45
N PHE A 36 -6.39 10.86 0.59
CA PHE A 36 -5.50 11.99 0.85
C PHE A 36 -5.54 13.04 -0.27
N PHE A 37 -5.38 12.62 -1.54
CA PHE A 37 -5.43 13.53 -2.68
C PHE A 37 -6.83 14.08 -2.92
N THR A 38 -7.87 13.29 -2.65
CA THR A 38 -9.26 13.77 -2.74
C THR A 38 -9.55 14.83 -1.68
N ALA A 39 -9.06 14.66 -0.46
CA ALA A 39 -9.18 15.66 0.59
C ALA A 39 -8.45 16.96 0.23
N ILE A 40 -7.24 16.86 -0.34
CA ILE A 40 -6.49 18.02 -0.84
C ILE A 40 -7.24 18.72 -1.99
N GLU A 41 -7.77 17.96 -2.93
CA GLU A 41 -8.52 18.48 -4.08
C GLU A 41 -9.79 19.18 -3.63
N TRP A 42 -10.51 18.62 -2.64
CA TRP A 42 -11.68 19.26 -2.05
C TRP A 42 -11.36 20.62 -1.41
N LEU A 43 -10.18 20.77 -0.80
CA LEU A 43 -9.73 22.04 -0.23
C LEU A 43 -9.26 23.05 -1.30
N SER A 44 -8.84 22.57 -2.47
CA SER A 44 -8.14 23.39 -3.48
C SER A 44 -8.98 23.73 -4.71
N GLN A 45 -9.98 22.91 -5.05
CA GLN A 45 -10.75 23.01 -6.28
C GLN A 45 -12.26 22.90 -6.03
N PRO A 46 -13.09 23.70 -6.72
CA PRO A 46 -14.55 23.64 -6.59
C PRO A 46 -15.20 22.49 -7.39
N SER A 47 -14.47 21.80 -8.28
CA SER A 47 -15.03 20.74 -9.14
C SER A 47 -14.35 19.39 -8.93
N LEU A 48 -15.01 18.48 -8.19
CA LEU A 48 -14.59 17.09 -8.08
C LEU A 48 -15.17 16.27 -9.23
N SER A 49 -14.30 15.74 -10.09
CA SER A 49 -14.70 14.82 -11.17
C SER A 49 -14.64 13.37 -10.68
N ALA A 50 -15.79 12.69 -10.64
CA ALA A 50 -15.88 11.29 -10.25
C ALA A 50 -15.05 10.36 -11.16
N SER A 51 -14.93 10.69 -12.45
CA SER A 51 -14.08 9.96 -13.39
C SER A 51 -12.60 10.04 -13.00
N TRP A 52 -12.16 11.21 -12.54
CA TRP A 52 -10.78 11.45 -12.13
C TRP A 52 -10.43 10.74 -10.82
N PHE A 53 -11.38 10.67 -9.88
CA PHE A 53 -11.24 9.88 -8.65
C PHE A 53 -10.98 8.41 -8.97
N THR A 54 -11.74 7.83 -9.89
CA THR A 54 -11.61 6.41 -10.28
C THR A 54 -10.25 6.12 -10.91
N ILE A 55 -9.79 7.00 -11.81
CA ILE A 55 -8.47 6.88 -12.44
C ILE A 55 -7.36 6.92 -11.39
N ARG A 56 -7.41 7.88 -10.46
CA ARG A 56 -6.44 7.98 -9.37
C ARG A 56 -6.43 6.74 -8.48
N LEU A 57 -7.60 6.20 -8.14
CA LEU A 57 -7.70 4.98 -7.34
C LEU A 57 -6.99 3.80 -7.99
N VAL A 58 -7.17 3.60 -9.30
CA VAL A 58 -6.49 2.53 -10.04
C VAL A 58 -4.99 2.78 -10.10
N VAL A 59 -4.56 4.00 -10.43
CA VAL A 59 -3.12 4.35 -10.50
C VAL A 59 -2.44 4.16 -9.15
N PHE A 60 -3.00 4.70 -8.07
CA PHE A 60 -2.43 4.57 -6.72
C PHE A 60 -2.47 3.13 -6.20
N SER A 61 -3.48 2.34 -6.60
CA SER A 61 -3.52 0.90 -6.32
C SER A 61 -2.36 0.15 -6.96
N ILE A 62 -2.01 0.49 -8.22
CA ILE A 62 -0.85 -0.09 -8.92
C ILE A 62 0.45 0.34 -8.25
N VAL A 63 0.61 1.62 -7.90
CA VAL A 63 1.79 2.11 -7.16
C VAL A 63 1.92 1.38 -5.81
N GLY A 64 0.82 1.25 -5.07
CA GLY A 64 0.74 0.52 -3.80
C GLY A 64 1.15 -0.95 -3.93
N PHE A 65 0.74 -1.62 -5.02
CA PHE A 65 1.16 -2.98 -5.33
C PHE A 65 2.68 -3.09 -5.42
N PHE A 66 3.34 -2.23 -6.21
CA PHE A 66 4.79 -2.25 -6.35
C PHE A 66 5.50 -1.97 -5.01
N ILE A 67 5.06 -0.94 -4.28
CA ILE A 67 5.64 -0.59 -2.97
C ILE A 67 5.56 -1.77 -2.00
N ALA A 68 4.40 -2.42 -1.88
CA ALA A 68 4.25 -3.56 -0.98
C ALA A 68 5.06 -4.78 -1.43
N ASN A 69 5.17 -5.01 -2.74
CA ASN A 69 5.98 -6.09 -3.29
C ASN A 69 7.48 -5.89 -2.98
N PHE A 70 8.02 -4.68 -3.22
CA PHE A 70 9.40 -4.33 -2.87
C PHE A 70 9.64 -4.37 -1.37
N ARG A 71 8.67 -3.89 -0.57
CA ARG A 71 8.77 -3.93 0.89
C ARG A 71 8.82 -5.37 1.40
N TRP A 72 7.98 -6.25 0.85
CA TRP A 72 8.01 -7.67 1.18
C TRP A 72 9.36 -8.30 0.86
N ASP A 73 9.88 -8.10 -0.36
CA ASP A 73 11.18 -8.64 -0.77
C ASP A 73 12.31 -8.15 0.14
N THR A 74 12.30 -6.87 0.49
CA THR A 74 13.26 -6.25 1.42
C THR A 74 13.20 -6.90 2.81
N PHE A 75 12.01 -7.14 3.35
CA PHE A 75 11.85 -7.78 4.65
C PHE A 75 12.22 -9.27 4.62
N GLU A 76 11.93 -9.99 3.53
CA GLU A 76 12.41 -11.37 3.36
C GLU A 76 13.94 -11.43 3.31
N ARG A 77 14.58 -10.56 2.54
CA ARG A 77 16.06 -10.49 2.49
C ARG A 77 16.68 -10.16 3.85
N LYS A 78 16.06 -9.26 4.63
CA LYS A 78 16.52 -8.89 5.98
C LYS A 78 16.23 -9.94 7.06
N PHE A 79 15.33 -10.88 6.79
CA PHE A 79 14.99 -11.97 7.70
C PHE A 79 15.84 -13.22 7.42
N ASN A 80 16.21 -13.46 6.16
CA ASN A 80 17.07 -14.57 5.77
C ASN A 80 18.58 -14.26 5.86
N ARG A 81 18.96 -13.01 6.19
CA ARG A 81 20.32 -12.60 6.56
C ARG A 81 20.43 -12.51 8.07
#